data_AF-A0A7V7DF92-F1
#
_entry.id   AF-A0A7V7DF92-F1
#
_cell.length_a   1.000
_cell.length_b   1.000
_cell.length_c   1.000
_cell.angle_alpha   90.00
_cell.angle_beta   90.00
_cell.angle_gamma   90.00
#
_symmetry.space_group_name_H-M   'P 1'
#
loop_
_entity.id
_entity.type
_entity.pdbx_description
1 polymer ?
#
loop_
_entity_poly.entity_id
_entity_poly.type
_entity_poly.pdbx_seq_one_letter_code
_entity_poly.pdbx_strand_id
1 'polypeptide(L)'
;MAETLKKRPCAVCRCWFLPQAKVKQRAKTCGNRQCQKEWHRRQCRKWNRKNKAYFRSNYLSKKLEDAKELIPPVEKNLQQTGLKQPSATGLFLESVFDSTPQIVESQLIIIIDYVIQVHIRSFRRQLALKRPANKGSPFF
;
A
#
# COMPACT_ATOMS: atom_id res chain seq x y z
N MET A 1 -37.93 24.51 0.26
CA MET A 1 -38.86 23.59 -0.44
C MET A 1 -38.42 22.16 -0.18
N ALA A 2 -39.29 21.32 0.40
CA ALA A 2 -38.95 19.93 0.71
C ALA A 2 -38.87 19.13 -0.60
N GLU A 3 -37.66 18.80 -1.04
CA GLU A 3 -37.43 17.96 -2.21
C GLU A 3 -38.01 16.56 -1.95
N THR A 4 -39.14 16.24 -2.59
CA THR A 4 -39.80 14.94 -2.47
C THR A 4 -38.87 13.85 -2.99
N LEU A 5 -38.48 12.92 -2.12
CA LEU A 5 -37.63 11.81 -2.49
C LEU A 5 -38.41 10.85 -3.39
N LYS A 6 -37.96 10.69 -4.64
CA LYS A 6 -38.54 9.70 -5.56
C LYS A 6 -38.06 8.29 -5.17
N LYS A 7 -38.94 7.30 -5.30
CA LYS A 7 -38.56 5.88 -5.18
C LYS A 7 -37.55 5.53 -6.27
N ARG A 8 -36.65 4.58 -5.98
CA ARG A 8 -35.68 4.07 -6.96
C ARG A 8 -35.28 2.62 -6.68
N PRO A 9 -34.76 1.88 -7.67
CA PRO A 9 -34.28 0.53 -7.46
C PRO A 9 -32.93 0.49 -6.71
N CYS A 10 -32.75 -0.53 -5.88
CA CYS A 10 -31.48 -0.85 -5.23
C CYS A 10 -30.40 -1.28 -6.24
N ALA A 11 -29.17 -0.76 -6.11
CA ALA A 11 -28.05 -1.16 -6.98
C ALA A 11 -27.58 -2.63 -6.79
N VAL A 12 -28.08 -3.34 -5.78
CA VAL A 12 -27.73 -4.74 -5.48
C VAL A 12 -28.90 -5.66 -5.75
N CYS A 13 -30.02 -5.55 -5.01
CA CYS A 13 -31.18 -6.43 -5.16
C CYS A 13 -32.25 -5.92 -6.13
N ARG A 14 -32.11 -4.69 -6.67
CA ARG A 14 -33.06 -4.04 -7.59
C ARG A 14 -34.48 -3.77 -7.07
N CYS A 15 -34.80 -4.14 -5.83
CA CYS A 15 -36.07 -3.75 -5.21
C CYS A 15 -36.20 -2.23 -5.13
N TRP A 16 -37.41 -1.72 -5.40
CA TRP A 16 -37.73 -0.31 -5.25
C TRP A 16 -37.76 0.09 -3.77
N PHE A 17 -37.06 1.17 -3.43
CA PHE A 17 -37.04 1.70 -2.08
C PHE A 17 -37.11 3.23 -2.09
N LEU A 18 -37.53 3.79 -0.95
CA LEU A 18 -37.53 5.23 -0.72
C LEU A 18 -36.22 5.62 0.01
N PRO A 19 -35.35 6.47 -0.58
CA PRO A 19 -34.15 6.93 0.10
C PRO A 19 -34.47 7.70 1.38
N GLN A 20 -33.60 7.61 2.39
CA GLN A 20 -33.71 8.44 3.59
C GLN A 20 -33.40 9.92 3.29
N ALA A 21 -34.13 10.84 3.93
CA ALA A 21 -34.03 12.28 3.70
C ALA A 21 -32.63 12.88 3.95
N LYS A 22 -31.85 12.31 4.86
CA LYS A 22 -30.47 12.77 5.14
C LYS A 22 -29.51 12.45 3.99
N VAL A 23 -29.71 11.31 3.33
CA VAL A 23 -28.79 10.79 2.30
C VAL A 23 -29.26 11.14 0.89
N LYS A 24 -30.57 11.43 0.72
CA LYS A 24 -31.22 11.83 -0.53
C LYS A 24 -30.76 11.00 -1.72
N GLN A 25 -30.20 11.66 -2.75
CA GLN A 25 -29.77 11.05 -3.99
C GLN A 25 -28.51 10.17 -3.85
N ARG A 26 -27.78 10.23 -2.72
CA ARG A 26 -26.56 9.43 -2.50
C ARG A 26 -26.83 7.97 -2.10
N ALA A 27 -28.02 7.65 -1.58
CA ALA A 27 -28.31 6.30 -1.07
C ALA A 27 -28.44 5.25 -2.21
N LYS A 28 -27.39 4.49 -2.52
CA LYS A 28 -27.43 3.53 -3.64
C LYS A 28 -28.07 2.18 -3.30
N THR A 29 -28.34 1.90 -2.03
CA THR A 29 -28.87 0.61 -1.55
C THR A 29 -30.15 0.78 -0.75
N CYS A 30 -30.96 -0.28 -0.66
CA CYS A 30 -32.27 -0.27 0.00
C CYS A 30 -32.22 -0.21 1.54
N GLY A 31 -31.04 -0.14 2.14
CA GLY A 31 -30.87 -0.14 3.59
C GLY A 31 -30.64 -1.53 4.21
N ASN A 32 -30.95 -2.63 3.50
CA ASN A 32 -30.62 -3.97 3.98
C ASN A 32 -29.09 -4.14 4.12
N ARG A 33 -28.64 -4.65 5.28
CA ARG A 33 -27.23 -4.88 5.62
C ARG A 33 -26.49 -5.71 4.56
N GLN A 34 -27.14 -6.71 3.97
CA GLN A 34 -26.54 -7.51 2.90
C GLN A 34 -26.24 -6.67 1.65
N CYS A 35 -27.19 -5.83 1.23
CA CYS A 35 -27.03 -4.93 0.09
C CYS A 35 -25.98 -3.84 0.37
N GLN A 36 -25.93 -3.31 1.59
CA GLN A 36 -24.91 -2.34 1.99
C GLN A 36 -23.50 -2.95 1.96
N LYS A 37 -23.33 -4.15 2.54
CA LYS A 37 -22.05 -4.87 2.54
C LYS A 37 -21.58 -5.18 1.13
N GLU A 38 -22.47 -5.65 0.26
CA GLU A 38 -22.15 -5.95 -1.13
C GLU A 38 -21.80 -4.68 -1.93
N TRP A 39 -22.55 -3.60 -1.73
CA TRP A 39 -22.23 -2.31 -2.34
C TRP A 39 -20.87 -1.79 -1.88
N HIS A 40 -20.58 -1.83 -0.58
CA HIS A 40 -19.28 -1.47 -0.03
C HIS A 40 -18.16 -2.32 -0.64
N ARG A 41 -18.32 -3.66 -0.70
CA ARG A 41 -17.37 -4.58 -1.36
C ARG A 41 -17.08 -4.17 -2.81
N ARG A 42 -18.13 -3.84 -3.59
CA ARG A 42 -18.00 -3.40 -4.99
C ARG A 42 -17.28 -2.06 -5.09
N GLN A 43 -17.60 -1.09 -4.24
CA GLN A 43 -16.95 0.22 -4.24
C GLN A 43 -15.48 0.13 -3.81
N CYS A 44 -15.17 -0.63 -2.75
CA CYS A 44 -13.81 -0.91 -2.32
C CYS A 44 -13.01 -1.59 -3.43
N ARG A 45 -13.58 -2.59 -4.12
CA ARG A 45 -12.91 -3.22 -5.27
C ARG A 45 -12.63 -2.22 -6.39
N LYS A 46 -13.59 -1.35 -6.72
CA LYS A 46 -13.44 -0.32 -7.76
C LYS A 46 -12.34 0.68 -7.37
N TRP A 47 -12.35 1.13 -6.12
CA TRP A 47 -11.36 2.05 -5.58
C TRP A 47 -9.96 1.43 -5.54
N ASN A 48 -9.84 0.19 -5.06
CA ASN A 48 -8.58 -0.56 -5.03
C ASN A 48 -8.00 -0.77 -6.42
N ARG A 49 -8.85 -1.02 -7.42
CA ARG A 49 -8.42 -1.17 -8.81
C ARG A 49 -7.88 0.14 -9.40
N LYS A 50 -8.49 1.27 -9.05
CA LYS A 50 -8.08 2.62 -9.53
C LYS A 50 -6.81 3.10 -8.81
N ASN A 51 -6.68 2.80 -7.51
CA ASN A 51 -5.62 3.36 -6.65
C ASN A 51 -4.51 2.33 -6.35
N LYS A 52 -4.15 1.47 -7.31
CA LYS A 52 -3.09 0.47 -7.08
C LYS A 52 -1.75 1.09 -6.66
N ALA A 53 -1.42 2.27 -7.16
CA ALA A 53 -0.20 2.99 -6.79
C ALA A 53 -0.21 3.40 -5.31
N TYR A 54 -1.32 3.95 -4.82
CA TYR A 54 -1.50 4.34 -3.42
C TYR A 54 -1.19 3.19 -2.45
N PHE A 55 -1.73 1.99 -2.70
CA PHE A 55 -1.46 0.82 -1.86
C PHE A 55 0.00 0.36 -1.90
N ARG A 56 0.65 0.46 -3.07
CA ARG A 56 2.06 0.09 -3.21
C ARG A 56 2.95 1.02 -2.39
N SER A 57 2.73 2.32 -2.51
CA SER A 57 3.46 3.34 -1.74
C SER A 57 3.25 3.14 -0.25
N ASN A 58 2.00 3.02 0.20
CA ASN A 58 1.72 2.83 1.63
C ASN A 58 2.30 1.52 2.19
N TYR A 59 2.27 0.43 1.43
CA TYR A 59 2.86 -0.83 1.85
C TYR A 59 4.38 -0.72 2.03
N LEU A 60 5.06 -0.10 1.07
CA LEU A 60 6.51 0.11 1.15
C LEU A 60 6.87 1.05 2.30
N SER A 61 6.17 2.19 2.43
CA SER A 61 6.38 3.13 3.53
C SER A 61 6.21 2.44 4.88
N LYS A 62 5.13 1.64 5.05
CA LYS A 62 4.93 0.89 6.30
C LYS A 62 6.08 -0.08 6.58
N LYS A 63 6.52 -0.87 5.59
CA LYS A 63 7.66 -1.77 5.77
C LYS A 63 8.95 -1.03 6.16
N LEU A 64 9.17 0.16 5.63
CA LEU A 64 10.33 0.98 5.98
C LEU A 64 10.22 1.53 7.40
N GLU A 65 9.02 1.94 7.85
CA GLU A 65 8.80 2.36 9.24
C GLU A 65 8.95 1.19 10.21
N ASP A 66 8.34 0.03 9.93
CA ASP A 66 8.49 -1.18 10.74
C ASP A 66 9.99 -1.57 10.88
N ALA A 67 10.80 -1.36 9.84
CA ALA A 67 12.24 -1.62 9.88
C ALA A 67 13.03 -0.60 10.72
N LYS A 68 12.54 0.64 10.84
CA LYS A 68 13.15 1.68 11.70
C LYS A 68 12.81 1.44 13.17
N GLU A 69 11.60 0.98 13.48
CA GLU A 69 11.14 0.72 14.86
C GLU A 69 11.85 -0.47 15.53
N LEU A 70 12.44 -1.38 14.74
CA LEU A 70 13.24 -2.49 15.24
C LEU A 70 14.62 -2.08 15.79
N ILE A 71 14.98 -0.80 15.75
CA ILE A 71 16.22 -0.27 16.30
C ILE A 71 15.88 0.64 17.50
N PRO A 72 16.37 0.36 18.71
CA PRO A 72 16.18 1.27 19.84
C PRO A 72 16.82 2.63 19.54
N PRO A 73 16.26 3.76 20.02
CA PRO A 73 16.87 5.06 19.79
C PRO A 73 18.26 5.07 20.41
N VAL A 74 19.31 5.12 19.59
CA VAL A 74 20.64 5.49 20.08
C VAL A 74 20.51 6.89 20.65
N GLU A 75 20.63 6.98 21.97
CA GLU A 75 20.50 8.22 22.73
C GLU A 75 21.41 9.29 22.12
N LYS A 76 20.81 10.40 21.71
CA LYS A 76 21.54 11.63 21.35
C LYS A 76 22.06 12.27 22.63
N ASN A 77 23.07 11.68 23.26
CA ASN A 77 23.87 12.36 24.29
C ASN A 77 25.24 12.68 23.72
N LEU A 78 25.29 13.75 22.91
CA LEU A 78 26.54 14.46 22.65
C LEU A 78 26.47 15.81 23.36
N GLN A 79 26.56 15.77 24.69
CA GLN A 79 26.94 16.93 25.48
C GLN A 79 28.13 16.55 26.35
N GLN A 80 29.24 17.24 26.07
CA GLN A 80 30.29 17.61 27.02
C GLN A 80 31.25 16.50 27.48
N THR A 81 32.27 16.23 26.65
CA THR A 81 33.63 16.07 27.19
C THR A 81 34.59 16.86 26.31
N GLY A 82 34.94 18.07 26.78
CA GLY A 82 35.99 18.87 26.16
C GLY A 82 37.34 18.19 26.31
N LEU A 83 37.97 17.84 25.19
CA LEU A 83 39.40 17.56 25.14
C LEU A 83 39.99 18.21 23.89
N LYS A 84 41.12 18.87 24.14
CA LYS A 84 41.83 19.82 23.27
C LYS A 84 42.31 19.14 22.00
N GLN A 85 42.23 19.84 20.87
CA GLN A 85 42.82 19.41 19.60
C GLN A 85 44.35 19.32 19.72
N PRO A 86 45.00 18.22 19.31
CA PRO A 86 46.40 18.26 18.95
C PRO A 86 46.53 18.72 17.50
N SER A 87 47.41 19.70 17.32
CA SER A 87 47.90 20.21 16.05
C SER A 87 48.71 19.15 15.28
N ALA A 88 48.63 19.29 13.96
CA ALA A 88 49.67 19.01 12.97
C ALA A 88 49.84 17.56 12.47
N THR A 89 49.62 17.46 11.15
CA THR A 89 50.34 16.61 10.17
C THR A 89 50.37 15.11 10.41
N GLY A 90 49.43 14.46 9.73
CA GLY A 90 49.49 13.06 9.34
C GLY A 90 48.21 12.76 8.58
N LEU A 91 48.23 12.75 7.25
CA LEU A 91 47.13 12.21 6.44
C LEU A 91 47.15 10.69 6.62
N PHE A 92 46.65 10.28 7.78
CA PHE A 92 46.37 8.92 8.18
C PHE A 92 45.10 8.49 7.46
N LEU A 93 45.24 7.40 6.74
CA LEU A 93 44.28 6.85 5.82
C LEU A 93 43.22 6.08 6.62
N GLU A 94 42.33 6.77 7.34
CA GLU A 94 41.27 6.08 8.08
C GLU A 94 40.13 7.05 8.43
N SER A 95 39.03 6.97 7.68
CA SER A 95 37.66 7.37 8.04
C SER A 95 36.88 7.88 6.81
N VAL A 96 36.35 6.94 6.02
CA VAL A 96 35.15 7.16 5.19
C VAL A 96 34.18 5.98 5.37
N PHE A 97 34.20 5.37 6.55
CA PHE A 97 33.14 4.48 7.00
C PHE A 97 32.69 4.95 8.38
N ASP A 98 32.27 6.22 8.43
CA ASP A 98 31.73 6.82 9.63
C ASP A 98 30.28 6.31 9.82
N SER A 99 30.21 5.13 10.44
CA SER A 99 29.15 4.66 11.34
C SER A 99 27.70 5.08 11.05
N THR A 100 27.16 4.75 9.86
CA THR A 100 25.73 4.42 9.68
C THR A 100 25.43 3.27 8.67
N PRO A 101 26.25 2.19 8.54
CA PRO A 101 26.03 1.20 7.47
C PRO A 101 24.78 0.32 7.67
N GLN A 102 24.42 -0.03 8.91
CA GLN A 102 23.43 -1.07 9.19
C GLN A 102 21.98 -0.66 8.83
N ILE A 103 21.64 0.63 8.97
CA ILE A 103 20.28 1.15 8.72
C ILE A 103 20.02 1.26 7.21
N VAL A 104 21.04 1.65 6.44
CA VAL A 104 20.93 1.75 4.98
C VAL A 104 20.85 0.36 4.37
N GLU A 105 21.60 -0.62 4.88
CA GLU A 105 21.58 -2.01 4.39
C GLU A 105 20.21 -2.68 4.56
N SER A 106 19.57 -2.56 5.73
CA SER A 106 18.27 -3.20 5.98
C SER A 106 17.14 -2.61 5.12
N GLN A 107 17.09 -1.28 4.97
CA GLN A 107 16.13 -0.62 4.09
C GLN A 107 16.37 -0.97 2.62
N LEU A 108 17.64 -1.05 2.20
CA LEU A 108 18.01 -1.41 0.84
C LEU A 108 17.56 -2.85 0.51
N ILE A 109 17.74 -3.80 1.43
CA ILE A 109 17.25 -5.18 1.29
C ILE A 109 15.73 -5.21 1.11
N ILE A 110 14.98 -4.44 1.90
CA ILE A 110 13.51 -4.36 1.80
C ILE A 110 13.07 -3.79 0.44
N ILE A 111 13.76 -2.74 -0.04
CA ILE A 111 13.48 -2.13 -1.33
C ILE A 111 13.77 -3.13 -2.46
N ILE A 112 14.92 -3.81 -2.42
CA ILE A 112 15.32 -4.81 -3.41
C ILE A 112 14.31 -5.97 -3.45
N ASP A 113 13.97 -6.55 -2.28
CA ASP A 113 12.96 -7.62 -2.17
C ASP A 113 11.61 -7.18 -2.76
N TYR A 114 11.15 -5.98 -2.43
CA TYR A 114 9.91 -5.44 -2.96
C TYR A 114 9.94 -5.30 -4.49
N VAL A 115 11.02 -4.75 -5.06
CA VAL A 115 11.20 -4.61 -6.51
C VAL A 115 11.18 -5.98 -7.18
N ILE A 116 11.95 -6.94 -6.67
CA ILE A 116 11.98 -8.32 -7.18
C ILE A 116 10.57 -8.93 -7.18
N GLN A 117 9.83 -8.83 -6.07
CA GLN A 117 8.47 -9.37 -5.98
C GLN A 117 7.50 -8.71 -6.98
N VAL A 118 7.62 -7.40 -7.20
CA VAL A 118 6.80 -6.68 -8.19
C VAL A 118 7.10 -7.18 -9.60
N HIS A 119 8.37 -7.33 -9.96
CA HIS A 119 8.78 -7.80 -11.28
C HIS A 119 8.41 -9.28 -11.50
N ILE A 120 8.65 -10.17 -10.54
CA ILE A 120 8.20 -11.57 -10.61
C ILE A 120 6.69 -11.65 -10.81
N ARG A 121 5.91 -10.87 -10.06
CA ARG A 121 4.44 -10.86 -10.19
C ARG A 121 3.99 -10.32 -11.55
N SER A 122 4.68 -9.33 -12.10
CA SER A 122 4.43 -8.81 -13.45
C SER A 122 4.73 -9.87 -14.51
N PHE A 123 5.89 -10.52 -14.42
CA PHE A 123 6.33 -11.55 -15.34
C PHE A 123 5.39 -12.77 -15.33
N ARG A 124 5.01 -13.26 -14.13
CA ARG A 124 4.00 -14.34 -13.99
C ARG A 124 2.67 -14.01 -14.66
N ARG A 125 2.22 -12.75 -14.61
CA ARG A 125 0.99 -12.31 -15.30
C ARG A 125 1.14 -12.34 -16.81
N GLN A 126 2.28 -11.91 -17.34
CA GLN A 126 2.56 -11.97 -18.78
C GLN A 126 2.58 -13.42 -19.28
N LEU A 127 3.21 -14.33 -18.53
CA LEU A 127 3.19 -15.75 -18.85
C LEU A 127 1.78 -16.36 -18.80
N ALA A 128 0.97 -15.99 -17.80
CA ALA A 128 -0.42 -16.46 -17.69
C ALA A 128 -1.29 -15.98 -18.86
N LEU A 129 -1.08 -14.76 -19.35
CA LEU A 129 -1.79 -14.23 -20.54
C LEU A 129 -1.31 -14.87 -21.84
N LYS A 130 -0.04 -15.30 -21.91
CA LYS A 130 0.55 -15.96 -23.09
C LYS A 130 0.33 -17.47 -23.12
N ARG A 131 -0.24 -18.09 -22.09
CA ARG A 131 -0.57 -19.51 -22.15
C ARG A 131 -1.62 -19.71 -23.24
N PRO A 132 -1.33 -20.49 -24.30
CA PRO A 132 -2.36 -20.84 -25.26
C PRO A 132 -3.49 -21.53 -24.51
N ALA A 133 -4.73 -21.16 -24.81
CA ALA A 133 -5.88 -21.92 -24.35
C ALA A 133 -5.67 -23.35 -24.83
N ASN A 134 -5.51 -24.29 -23.90
CA ASN A 134 -5.44 -25.71 -24.21
C ASN A 134 -6.84 -26.08 -24.74
N LYS A 135 -7.05 -25.89 -26.05
CA LYS A 135 -8.20 -26.43 -26.76
C LYS A 135 -7.94 -27.92 -26.75
N GLY A 136 -8.63 -28.64 -25.87
CA GLY A 136 -8.49 -30.08 -25.74
C GLY A 136 -8.43 -30.73 -27.12
N SER A 137 -7.50 -31.67 -27.26
CA SER A 137 -7.43 -32.54 -28.44
C SER A 137 -8.84 -33.07 -28.76
N PRO A 138 -9.33 -32.95 -30.00
CA PRO A 138 -10.64 -33.47 -30.39
C PRO A 138 -10.66 -34.99 -30.53
N PHE A 139 -9.56 -35.67 -30.22
CA PHE A 139 -9.46 -37.12 -30.23
C PHE A 139 -9.47 -37.64 -28.80
N PHE A 140 -10.66 -37.84 -28.25
CA PHE A 140 -11.12 -38.94 -27.40
C PHE A 140 -12.63 -38.80 -27.17
#